data_AF-A0A965Z8T5-F1
#
_entry.id   AF-A0A965Z8T5-F1
#
_cell.length_a   1.000
_cell.length_b   1.000
_cell.length_c   1.000
_cell.angle_alpha   90.00
_cell.angle_beta   90.00
_cell.angle_gamma   90.00
#
_symmetry.space_group_name_H-M   'P 1'
#
loop_
_entity.id
_entity.type
_entity.pdbx_description
1 polymer ?
#
loop_
_entity_poly.entity_id
_entity_poly.type
_entity_poly.pdbx_seq_one_letter_code
_entity_poly.pdbx_strand_id
1 'polypeptide(L)'
;MNAGIIITGVSAVRRQPDHCSEMTNQLLFGEIVTILEIQGEWASIVSQSDQYPGFILFSHLRLLLNHSAQAQLKKNNAITADWVSIVKNDQPESRMIVPPGAMLYEFQDNHFRIEKERWTIETQVLQPNPEMLSTGDIRSYSLRFLNTPYLWGGKTPFGLDCSGFTQLVFRM
;
A
#
# COMPACT_ATOMS: atom_id res chain seq x y z
N MET A 1 -6.00 -6.76 19.20
CA MET A 1 -5.74 -7.29 17.84
C MET A 1 -4.41 -6.73 17.39
N ASN A 2 -3.56 -7.56 16.79
CA ASN A 2 -2.23 -7.13 16.35
C ASN A 2 -2.38 -6.42 15.01
N ALA A 3 -1.75 -5.26 14.85
CA ALA A 3 -1.72 -4.54 13.59
C ALA A 3 -0.42 -4.84 12.85
N GLY A 4 -0.47 -4.87 11.52
CA GLY A 4 0.69 -5.02 10.66
C GLY A 4 0.74 -3.91 9.62
N ILE A 5 1.94 -3.59 9.13
CA ILE A 5 2.17 -2.70 8.01
C ILE A 5 2.86 -3.46 6.87
N ILE A 6 2.42 -3.24 5.63
CA ILE A 6 3.03 -3.85 4.45
C ILE A 6 4.38 -3.18 4.17
N ILE A 7 5.44 -3.99 4.08
CA ILE A 7 6.82 -3.54 3.87
C ILE A 7 7.40 -3.98 2.51
N THR A 8 6.56 -4.56 1.66
CA THR A 8 6.87 -4.88 0.26
C THR A 8 6.14 -3.91 -0.67
N GLY A 9 6.61 -3.74 -1.91
CA GLY A 9 5.98 -2.83 -2.86
C GLY A 9 4.51 -3.16 -3.11
N VAL A 10 4.22 -4.45 -3.29
CA VAL A 10 2.88 -5.00 -3.49
C VAL A 10 2.83 -6.38 -2.82
N SER A 11 1.74 -6.65 -2.12
CA SER A 11 1.43 -7.95 -1.54
C SER A 11 0.11 -8.47 -2.09
N ALA A 12 0.13 -9.64 -2.71
CA ALA A 12 -1.08 -10.32 -3.17
C ALA A 12 -1.88 -10.82 -1.96
N VAL A 13 -3.15 -10.42 -1.89
CA VAL A 13 -4.13 -10.96 -0.95
C VAL A 13 -4.81 -12.14 -1.63
N ARG A 14 -4.75 -13.31 -0.99
CA ARG A 14 -5.28 -14.56 -1.52
C ARG A 14 -6.52 -15.01 -0.76
N ARG A 15 -7.34 -15.81 -1.44
CA ARG A 15 -8.57 -16.38 -0.86
C ARG A 15 -8.29 -17.46 0.20
N GLN A 16 -7.22 -18.21 0.04
CA GLN A 16 -6.75 -19.25 0.97
C GLN A 16 -5.23 -19.09 1.18
N PRO A 17 -4.67 -19.62 2.29
CA PRO A 17 -3.24 -19.58 2.58
C PRO A 17 -2.45 -20.59 1.70
N ASP A 18 -2.50 -20.38 0.38
CA ASP A 18 -1.87 -21.23 -0.62
C ASP A 18 -1.41 -20.37 -1.81
N HIS A 19 -0.20 -20.62 -2.30
CA HIS A 19 0.40 -19.89 -3.44
C HIS A 19 -0.39 -20.05 -4.75
N CYS A 20 -1.10 -21.16 -4.92
CA CYS A 20 -1.99 -21.42 -6.05
C CYS A 20 -3.40 -20.86 -5.85
N SER A 21 -3.73 -20.36 -4.64
CA SER A 21 -5.05 -19.78 -4.38
C SER A 21 -5.25 -18.51 -5.17
N GLU A 22 -6.49 -18.27 -5.60
CA GLU A 22 -6.93 -17.06 -6.28
C GLU A 22 -6.44 -15.80 -5.55
N MET A 23 -5.82 -14.87 -6.29
CA MET A 23 -5.59 -13.51 -5.81
C MET A 23 -6.91 -12.75 -5.87
N THR A 24 -7.34 -12.21 -4.73
CA THR A 24 -8.62 -11.52 -4.59
C THR A 24 -8.46 -10.01 -4.42
N ASN A 25 -7.29 -9.54 -3.99
CA ASN A 25 -6.96 -8.12 -3.84
C ASN A 25 -5.43 -7.95 -3.82
N GLN A 26 -4.96 -6.71 -3.82
CA GLN A 26 -3.57 -6.33 -3.58
C GLN A 26 -3.49 -5.27 -2.49
N LEU A 27 -2.49 -5.42 -1.62
CA LEU A 27 -2.09 -4.38 -0.68
C LEU A 27 -0.79 -3.73 -1.14
N LEU A 28 -0.69 -2.42 -0.95
CA LEU A 28 0.46 -1.63 -1.35
C LEU A 28 1.39 -1.37 -0.16
N PHE A 29 2.64 -1.04 -0.46
CA PHE A 29 3.59 -0.59 0.56
C PHE A 29 2.98 0.48 1.47
N GLY A 30 3.22 0.32 2.77
CA GLY A 30 2.71 1.20 3.79
C GLY A 30 1.26 0.93 4.19
N GLU A 31 0.46 0.14 3.47
CA GLU A 31 -0.91 -0.15 3.92
C GLU A 31 -0.91 -0.92 5.25
N ILE A 32 -1.91 -0.63 6.09
CA ILE A 32 -2.06 -1.22 7.41
C ILE A 32 -3.16 -2.27 7.40
N VAL A 33 -2.91 -3.37 8.10
CA VAL A 33 -3.83 -4.49 8.26
C VAL A 33 -4.06 -4.80 9.73
N THR A 34 -5.22 -5.34 10.04
CA THR A 34 -5.44 -6.08 11.28
C THR A 34 -5.13 -7.54 11.04
N ILE A 35 -4.30 -8.14 11.90
CA ILE A 35 -3.91 -9.54 11.83
C ILE A 35 -4.85 -10.34 12.73
N LEU A 36 -5.52 -11.32 12.15
CA LEU A 36 -6.43 -12.23 12.83
C LEU A 36 -5.69 -13.46 13.33
N GLU A 37 -4.86 -14.06 12.49
CA GLU A 37 -4.13 -15.29 12.77
C GLU A 37 -2.84 -15.36 11.95
N ILE A 38 -1.80 -15.99 12.48
CA ILE A 38 -0.56 -16.32 11.76
C ILE A 38 -0.38 -17.83 11.84
N GLN A 39 -0.29 -18.48 10.68
CA GLN A 39 -0.10 -19.93 10.57
C GLN A 39 0.96 -20.23 9.50
N GLY A 40 2.11 -20.74 9.93
CA GLY A 40 3.23 -20.99 9.03
C GLY A 40 3.75 -19.71 8.39
N GLU A 41 3.81 -19.69 7.06
CA GLU A 41 4.23 -18.51 6.28
C GLU A 41 3.08 -17.52 5.99
N TRP A 42 1.84 -17.83 6.40
CA TRP A 42 0.66 -17.05 6.07
C TRP A 42 0.13 -16.26 7.27
N ALA A 43 -0.40 -15.08 6.98
CA ALA A 43 -1.19 -14.28 7.90
C ALA A 43 -2.60 -14.10 7.34
N SER A 44 -3.61 -14.44 8.14
CA SER A 44 -5.00 -14.06 7.91
C SER A 44 -5.19 -12.63 8.40
N ILE A 45 -5.63 -11.75 7.50
CA ILE A 45 -5.67 -10.31 7.73
C ILE A 45 -7.01 -9.70 7.31
N VAL A 46 -7.26 -8.50 7.81
CA VAL A 46 -8.30 -7.58 7.31
C VAL A 46 -7.64 -6.24 7.03
N SER A 47 -7.73 -5.79 5.79
CA SER A 47 -7.25 -4.48 5.36
C SER A 47 -7.91 -3.36 6.16
N GLN A 48 -7.14 -2.38 6.62
CA GLN A 48 -7.73 -1.20 7.28
C GLN A 48 -8.26 -0.16 6.31
N SER A 49 -7.83 -0.19 5.04
CA SER A 49 -8.25 0.81 4.04
C SER A 49 -9.63 0.51 3.46
N ASP A 50 -9.95 -0.76 3.24
CA ASP A 50 -11.20 -1.20 2.59
C ASP A 50 -11.95 -2.32 3.33
N GLN A 51 -11.48 -2.73 4.52
CA GLN A 51 -12.07 -3.80 5.34
C GLN A 51 -12.11 -5.18 4.64
N TYR A 52 -11.31 -5.35 3.58
CA TYR A 52 -11.29 -6.59 2.81
C TYR A 52 -10.46 -7.68 3.54
N PRO A 53 -11.02 -8.89 3.78
CA PRO A 53 -10.30 -9.97 4.41
C PRO A 53 -9.50 -10.80 3.40
N GLY A 54 -8.45 -11.49 3.87
CA GLY A 54 -7.77 -12.51 3.08
C GLY A 54 -6.45 -12.96 3.69
N PHE A 55 -5.65 -13.66 2.90
CA PHE A 55 -4.38 -14.24 3.31
C PHE A 55 -3.22 -13.57 2.58
N ILE A 56 -2.19 -13.20 3.32
CA ILE A 56 -0.92 -12.69 2.76
C ILE A 56 0.25 -13.47 3.33
N LEU A 57 1.40 -13.41 2.65
CA LEU A 57 2.64 -13.93 3.23
C LEU A 57 3.04 -13.07 4.42
N PHE A 58 3.34 -13.70 5.56
CA PHE A 58 3.76 -13.04 6.79
C PHE A 58 5.09 -12.28 6.58
N SER A 59 5.95 -12.74 5.66
CA SER A 59 7.19 -12.03 5.30
C SER A 59 6.95 -10.68 4.61
N HIS A 60 5.74 -10.40 4.10
CA HIS A 60 5.42 -9.13 3.45
C HIS A 60 4.99 -8.05 4.43
N LEU A 61 4.76 -8.40 5.70
CA LEU A 61 4.28 -7.50 6.72
C LEU A 61 5.28 -7.38 7.87
N ARG A 62 5.23 -6.24 8.56
CA ARG A 62 5.89 -6.04 9.84
C ARG A 62 4.84 -5.78 10.92
N LEU A 63 5.03 -6.41 12.09
CA LEU A 63 4.17 -6.17 13.25
C LEU A 63 4.41 -4.76 13.81
N LEU A 64 3.32 -4.05 14.09
CA LEU A 64 3.35 -2.77 14.81
C LEU A 64 3.34 -3.07 16.31
N LEU A 65 4.43 -2.74 17.01
CA LEU A 65 4.67 -3.20 18.38
C LEU A 65 3.95 -2.38 19.46
N ASN A 66 3.73 -1.09 19.24
CA ASN A 66 3.27 -0.15 20.29
C ASN A 66 2.14 0.80 19.86
N HIS A 67 1.62 0.65 18.65
CA HIS A 67 0.63 1.56 18.09
C HIS A 67 -0.59 0.78 17.61
N SER A 68 -1.79 1.29 17.92
CA SER A 68 -2.99 0.82 17.26
C SER A 68 -2.89 1.14 15.77
N ALA A 69 -3.48 0.29 14.93
CA ALA A 69 -3.56 0.51 13.47
C ALA A 69 -4.01 1.95 13.15
N GLN A 70 -5.01 2.45 13.87
CA GLN A 70 -5.55 3.79 13.72
C GLN A 70 -4.54 4.90 14.06
N ALA A 71 -3.74 4.72 15.12
CA ALA A 71 -2.74 5.71 15.49
C ALA A 71 -1.66 5.85 14.41
N GLN A 72 -1.24 4.73 13.81
CA GLN A 72 -0.28 4.77 12.72
C GLN A 72 -0.90 5.35 11.44
N LEU A 73 -2.15 4.97 11.09
CA LEU A 73 -2.86 5.54 9.93
C LEU A 73 -2.93 7.06 9.96
N LYS A 74 -3.17 7.67 11.12
CA LYS A 74 -3.23 9.13 11.28
C LYS A 74 -1.91 9.86 10.98
N LYS A 75 -0.79 9.14 10.95
CA LYS A 75 0.52 9.70 10.62
C LYS A 75 0.82 9.68 9.11
N ASN A 76 -0.03 9.05 8.30
CA ASN A 76 0.11 9.12 6.85
C ASN A 76 -0.23 10.54 6.38
N ASN A 77 0.71 11.18 5.70
CA ASN A 77 0.57 12.54 5.19
C ASN A 77 1.03 12.68 3.74
N ALA A 78 1.50 11.59 3.12
CA ALA A 78 1.89 11.58 1.71
C ALA A 78 1.69 10.20 1.08
N ILE A 79 1.60 10.18 -0.25
CA ILE A 79 1.57 8.97 -1.06
C ILE A 79 2.49 9.11 -2.28
N THR A 80 2.88 7.98 -2.84
CA THR A 80 3.58 7.94 -4.13
C THR A 80 2.64 8.25 -5.29
N ALA A 81 3.16 8.96 -6.29
CA ALA A 81 2.35 9.44 -7.41
C ALA A 81 2.77 8.82 -8.75
N ASP A 82 4.05 8.54 -8.94
CA ASP A 82 4.60 8.01 -10.19
C ASP A 82 4.24 6.53 -10.38
N TRP A 83 4.22 6.08 -11.64
CA TRP A 83 3.95 4.67 -11.96
C TRP A 83 4.93 3.71 -11.27
N VAL A 84 6.17 4.17 -11.08
CA VAL A 84 7.26 3.47 -10.42
C VAL A 84 8.01 4.49 -9.57
N SER A 85 7.97 4.31 -8.26
CA SER A 85 8.77 5.08 -7.30
C SER A 85 9.84 4.20 -6.69
N ILE A 86 11.03 4.74 -6.45
CA ILE A 86 12.11 4.04 -5.75
C ILE A 86 12.20 4.59 -4.34
N VAL A 87 12.08 3.68 -3.36
CA VAL A 87 12.34 3.97 -1.95
C VAL A 87 13.62 3.26 -1.50
N LYS A 88 14.43 3.97 -0.71
CA LYS A 88 15.63 3.43 -0.06
C LYS A 88 15.35 3.29 1.44
N ASN A 89 15.65 2.13 2.01
CA ASN A 89 15.76 1.97 3.45
C ASN A 89 17.21 2.25 3.85
N ASP A 90 17.42 3.06 4.89
CA ASP A 90 18.77 3.36 5.37
C ASP A 90 19.35 2.19 6.18
N GLN A 91 18.49 1.39 6.82
CA GLN A 91 18.88 0.26 7.68
C GLN A 91 17.83 -0.87 7.62
N PRO A 92 18.08 -1.95 6.84
CA PRO A 92 19.28 -2.22 6.04
C PRO A 92 19.35 -1.33 4.79
N GLU A 93 20.56 -0.99 4.32
CA GLU A 93 20.74 -0.32 3.03
C GLU A 93 20.17 -1.19 1.91
N SER A 94 18.97 -0.82 1.45
CA SER A 94 18.22 -1.57 0.45
C SER A 94 17.35 -0.62 -0.36
N ARG A 95 16.99 -1.03 -1.57
CA ARG A 95 16.12 -0.29 -2.47
C ARG A 95 14.94 -1.15 -2.87
N MET A 96 13.79 -0.52 -3.05
CA MET A 96 12.57 -1.18 -3.46
C MET A 96 11.77 -0.29 -4.39
N ILE A 97 11.08 -0.92 -5.34
CA ILE A 97 10.08 -0.27 -6.17
C ILE A 97 8.74 -0.30 -5.45
N VAL A 98 8.07 0.84 -5.40
CA VAL A 98 6.70 0.96 -4.92
C VAL A 98 5.81 1.58 -6.01
N PRO A 99 4.57 1.09 -6.18
CA PRO A 99 3.60 1.63 -7.14
C PRO A 99 3.02 2.97 -6.65
N PRO A 100 2.23 3.68 -7.47
CA PRO A 100 1.45 4.84 -7.01
C PRO A 100 0.43 4.43 -5.93
N GLY A 101 0.12 5.34 -5.01
CA GLY A 101 -0.82 5.12 -3.92
C GLY A 101 -0.24 4.37 -2.71
N ALA A 102 1.07 4.14 -2.68
CA ALA A 102 1.76 3.63 -1.49
C ALA A 102 1.80 4.71 -0.40
N MET A 103 1.57 4.32 0.85
CA MET A 103 1.42 5.25 1.98
C MET A 103 2.77 5.59 2.61
N LEU A 104 3.08 6.88 2.70
CA LEU A 104 4.29 7.41 3.34
C LEU A 104 3.89 8.11 4.65
N TYR A 105 4.54 7.70 5.74
CA TYR A 105 4.21 8.17 7.10
C TYR A 105 5.25 9.17 7.58
N GLU A 106 4.78 10.23 8.23
CA GLU A 106 5.64 11.31 8.76
C GLU A 106 6.59 11.84 7.65
N PHE A 107 6.07 11.97 6.43
CA PHE A 107 6.84 12.39 5.27
C PHE A 107 7.25 13.86 5.38
N GLN A 108 8.54 14.13 5.25
CA GLN A 108 9.14 15.47 5.23
C GLN A 108 10.49 15.42 4.50
N ASP A 109 10.78 16.40 3.64
CA ASP A 109 12.06 16.57 2.94
C ASP A 109 12.57 15.29 2.26
N ASN A 110 11.71 14.62 1.48
CA ASN A 110 11.98 13.34 0.80
C ASN A 110 12.27 12.14 1.71
N HIS A 111 12.04 12.28 3.02
CA HIS A 111 12.17 11.20 3.99
C HIS A 111 10.81 10.84 4.57
N PHE A 112 10.64 9.57 4.95
CA PHE A 112 9.49 9.10 5.71
C PHE A 112 9.94 8.01 6.69
N ARG A 113 9.05 7.61 7.59
CA ARG A 113 9.37 6.65 8.64
C ARG A 113 8.37 5.50 8.71
N ILE A 114 8.87 4.29 8.86
CA ILE A 114 8.05 3.16 9.31
C ILE A 114 8.60 2.72 10.65
N GLU A 115 7.83 2.95 11.71
CA GLU A 115 8.27 2.74 13.09
C GLU A 115 9.60 3.50 13.37
N LYS A 116 10.69 2.76 13.55
CA LYS A 116 12.03 3.31 13.81
C LYS A 116 12.88 3.45 12.55
N GLU A 117 12.47 2.84 11.44
CA GLU A 117 13.24 2.83 10.21
C GLU A 117 13.00 4.10 9.42
N ARG A 118 14.10 4.70 8.95
CA ARG A 118 14.10 5.85 8.06
C ARG A 118 14.19 5.37 6.63
N TRP A 119 13.35 5.96 5.81
CA TRP A 119 13.30 5.71 4.38
C TRP A 119 13.45 7.02 3.62
N THR A 120 13.96 6.92 2.40
CA THR A 120 14.12 8.04 1.47
C THR A 120 13.42 7.70 0.16
N ILE A 121 12.75 8.67 -0.45
CA ILE A 121 12.12 8.53 -1.77
C ILE A 121 12.76 9.52 -2.74
N GLU A 122 13.03 9.07 -3.96
CA GLU A 122 13.72 9.84 -4.99
C GLU A 122 12.76 10.44 -6.05
N THR A 123 11.44 10.27 -5.88
CA THR A 123 10.41 10.59 -6.87
C THR A 123 9.35 11.56 -6.35
N GLN A 124 8.43 11.98 -7.22
CA GLN A 124 7.33 12.85 -6.80
C GLN A 124 6.38 12.14 -5.84
N VAL A 125 5.91 12.90 -4.85
CA VAL A 125 4.90 12.48 -3.89
C VAL A 125 3.72 13.44 -3.95
N LEU A 126 2.54 12.93 -3.61
CA LEU A 126 1.35 13.75 -3.37
C LEU A 126 1.10 13.80 -1.87
N GLN A 127 0.58 14.93 -1.40
CA GLN A 127 0.02 15.07 -0.05
C GLN A 127 -1.49 15.24 -0.21
N PRO A 128 -2.26 14.13 -0.14
CA PRO A 128 -3.67 14.17 -0.48
C PRO A 128 -4.43 15.12 0.45
N ASN A 129 -5.25 15.99 -0.14
CA ASN A 129 -6.24 16.78 0.59
C ASN A 129 -7.62 16.49 -0.01
N PRO A 130 -8.44 15.63 0.64
CA PRO A 130 -9.77 15.26 0.16
C PRO A 130 -10.69 16.46 -0.11
N GLU A 131 -10.53 17.56 0.63
CA GLU A 131 -11.35 18.77 0.46
C GLU A 131 -11.00 19.56 -0.81
N MET A 132 -9.80 19.33 -1.38
CA MET A 132 -9.32 20.02 -2.58
C MET A 132 -9.38 19.13 -3.83
N LEU A 133 -9.80 17.87 -3.72
CA LEU A 133 -9.85 16.95 -4.85
C LEU A 133 -10.92 17.40 -5.85
N SER A 134 -10.49 17.92 -7.01
CA SER A 134 -11.40 18.40 -8.04
C SER A 134 -11.78 17.31 -9.05
N THR A 135 -12.86 17.52 -9.80
CA THR A 135 -13.22 16.66 -10.94
C THR A 135 -12.14 16.66 -12.03
N GLY A 136 -11.38 17.76 -12.16
CA GLY A 136 -10.24 17.86 -13.05
C GLY A 136 -9.10 16.93 -12.64
N ASP A 137 -8.82 16.84 -11.34
CA ASP A 137 -7.79 15.95 -10.78
C ASP A 137 -8.20 14.49 -10.96
N ILE A 138 -9.44 14.13 -10.60
CA ILE A 138 -9.99 12.78 -10.81
C ILE A 138 -9.86 12.36 -12.27
N ARG A 139 -10.21 13.25 -13.22
CA ARG A 139 -10.06 12.98 -14.66
C ARG A 139 -8.59 12.81 -15.04
N SER A 140 -7.71 13.70 -14.58
CA SER A 140 -6.27 13.64 -14.87
C SER A 140 -5.68 12.31 -14.39
N TYR A 141 -5.92 11.96 -13.14
CA TYR A 141 -5.50 10.70 -12.52
C TYR A 141 -6.07 9.48 -13.23
N SER A 142 -7.35 9.49 -13.59
CA SER A 142 -8.00 8.40 -14.32
C SER A 142 -7.31 8.14 -15.67
N LEU A 143 -6.99 9.20 -16.41
CA LEU A 143 -6.35 9.09 -17.72
C LEU A 143 -4.93 8.52 -17.64
N ARG A 144 -4.25 8.64 -16.49
CA ARG A 144 -2.92 8.04 -16.27
C ARG A 144 -2.93 6.50 -16.26
N PHE A 145 -4.10 5.86 -16.13
CA PHE A 145 -4.23 4.39 -16.15
C PHE A 145 -4.88 3.89 -17.44
N LEU A 146 -5.04 4.76 -18.46
CA LEU A 146 -5.53 4.33 -19.76
C LEU A 146 -4.57 3.30 -20.36
N ASN A 147 -5.11 2.20 -20.87
CA ASN A 147 -4.38 1.05 -21.42
C ASN A 147 -3.65 0.18 -20.38
N THR A 148 -3.81 0.42 -19.07
CA THR A 148 -3.36 -0.56 -18.07
C THR A 148 -4.11 -1.89 -18.28
N PRO A 149 -3.40 -3.03 -18.34
CA PRO A 149 -4.05 -4.33 -18.52
C PRO A 149 -4.98 -4.64 -17.35
N TYR A 150 -6.10 -5.30 -17.67
CA TYR A 150 -6.99 -5.79 -16.63
C TYR A 150 -6.33 -6.98 -15.89
N LEU A 151 -6.29 -6.90 -14.56
CA LEU A 151 -5.84 -7.97 -13.69
C LEU A 151 -6.82 -8.11 -12.53
N TRP A 152 -7.48 -9.25 -12.42
CA TRP A 152 -8.38 -9.54 -11.30
C TRP A 152 -7.64 -9.44 -9.95
N GLY A 153 -8.16 -8.65 -9.02
CA GLY A 153 -7.52 -8.35 -7.74
C GLY A 153 -6.37 -7.34 -7.84
N GLY A 154 -6.17 -6.71 -9.01
CA GLY A 154 -5.05 -5.82 -9.30
C GLY A 154 -5.27 -4.39 -8.82
N LYS A 155 -4.21 -3.77 -8.27
CA LYS A 155 -4.22 -2.41 -7.70
C LYS A 155 -2.96 -1.61 -8.07
N THR A 156 -2.36 -1.87 -9.24
CA THR A 156 -1.13 -1.19 -9.70
C THR A 156 -1.14 -0.89 -11.20
N PRO A 157 -0.27 0.00 -11.71
CA PRO A 157 -0.13 0.21 -13.15
C PRO A 157 0.24 -1.03 -13.98
N PHE A 158 0.73 -2.10 -13.34
CA PHE A 158 1.04 -3.38 -13.98
C PHE A 158 -0.18 -4.31 -14.11
N GLY A 159 -1.31 -3.94 -13.51
CA GLY A 159 -2.56 -4.68 -13.56
C GLY A 159 -3.59 -4.08 -12.60
N LEU A 160 -4.75 -3.69 -13.13
CA LEU A 160 -5.87 -3.12 -12.37
C LEU A 160 -7.15 -3.90 -12.62
N ASP A 161 -7.99 -4.02 -11.59
CA ASP A 161 -9.42 -4.30 -11.77
C ASP A 161 -10.28 -3.05 -11.61
N CYS A 162 -11.59 -3.21 -11.73
CA CYS A 162 -12.55 -2.10 -11.65
C CYS A 162 -12.53 -1.37 -10.29
N SER A 163 -12.42 -2.12 -9.19
CA SER A 163 -12.34 -1.58 -7.84
C SER A 163 -10.97 -0.98 -7.54
N GLY A 164 -9.89 -1.65 -7.92
CA GLY A 164 -8.52 -1.19 -7.75
C GLY A 164 -8.24 0.12 -8.50
N PHE A 165 -8.80 0.27 -9.71
CA PHE A 165 -8.79 1.54 -10.44
C PHE A 165 -9.44 2.66 -9.63
N THR A 166 -10.67 2.44 -9.15
CA THR A 166 -11.41 3.44 -8.36
C THR A 166 -10.66 3.78 -7.08
N GLN A 167 -10.16 2.78 -6.37
CA GLN A 167 -9.40 2.96 -5.13
C GLN A 167 -8.12 3.78 -5.34
N LEU A 168 -7.37 3.57 -6.43
CA LEU A 168 -6.17 4.35 -6.74
C LEU A 168 -6.50 5.80 -7.12
N VAL A 169 -7.49 6.00 -7.99
CA VAL A 169 -7.86 7.34 -8.48
C VAL A 169 -8.31 8.24 -7.35
N PHE A 170 -9.13 7.73 -6.41
CA PHE A 170 -9.61 8.52 -5.26
C PHE A 170 -8.61 8.58 -4.10
N ARG A 171 -7.52 7.81 -4.17
CA ARG A 171 -6.42 7.91 -3.21
C ARG A 171 -5.45 9.03 -3.58
N MET A 172 -5.26 9.30 -4.88
CA MET A 172 -4.43 10.39 -5.41
C MET A 172 -5.14 11.75 -5.31
#